data_AF-A0AB35KAW3-F1
#
_entry.id   AF-A0AB35KAW3-F1
#
_cell.length_a   1.000
_cell.length_b   1.000
_cell.length_c   1.000
_cell.angle_alpha   90.00
_cell.angle_beta   90.00
_cell.angle_gamma   90.00
#
_symmetry.space_group_name_H-M   'P 1'
#
loop_
_entity.id
_entity.type
_entity.pdbx_description
1 polymer ?
#
loop_
_entity_poly.entity_id
_entity_poly.type
_entity_poly.pdbx_seq_one_letter_code
_entity_poly.pdbx_strand_id
1 'polypeptide(L)'
;MHISRQSISKWETGKSLPTTDQILLLSEIFDCSLDTLLKGDKKMEEKAKHEIDDKRTLKLIYKVGWGFIIPFLFTLKFILHLF
;
A
#
# COMPACT_ATOMS: atom_id res chain seq x y z
N MET A 1 1.26 -26.52 -23.35
CA MET A 1 1.83 -25.75 -22.22
C MET A 1 0.79 -24.73 -21.78
N HIS A 2 0.09 -24.97 -20.67
CA HIS A 2 -0.97 -24.07 -20.20
C HIS A 2 -0.60 -23.58 -18.81
N ILE A 3 -0.55 -22.28 -18.62
CA ILE A 3 -0.45 -21.67 -17.30
C ILE A 3 -1.79 -21.94 -16.60
N SER A 4 -1.78 -22.80 -15.57
CA SER A 4 -2.98 -23.07 -14.78
C SER A 4 -3.17 -22.01 -13.71
N ARG A 5 -4.41 -21.76 -13.28
CA ARG A 5 -4.72 -20.85 -12.15
C ARG A 5 -3.93 -21.23 -10.88
N GLN A 6 -3.68 -22.52 -10.68
CA GLN A 6 -2.88 -23.02 -9.55
C GLN A 6 -1.40 -22.61 -9.66
N SER A 7 -0.85 -22.53 -10.89
CA SER A 7 0.51 -22.07 -11.13
C SER A 7 0.62 -20.57 -10.82
N ILE A 8 -0.35 -19.78 -11.27
CA ILE A 8 -0.44 -18.34 -11.00
C ILE A 8 -0.52 -18.08 -9.49
N SER A 9 -1.36 -18.81 -8.76
CA SER A 9 -1.48 -18.67 -7.31
C SER A 9 -0.16 -18.95 -6.57
N LYS A 10 0.65 -19.90 -7.06
CA LYS A 10 1.98 -20.15 -6.50
C LYS A 10 2.96 -19.01 -6.81
N TRP A 11 2.82 -18.32 -7.95
CA TRP A 11 3.60 -17.11 -8.27
C TRP A 11 3.21 -15.94 -7.38
N GLU A 12 1.92 -15.70 -7.19
CA GLU A 12 1.41 -14.62 -6.33
C GLU A 12 1.84 -14.78 -4.87
N THR A 13 1.98 -16.02 -4.41
CA THR A 13 2.42 -16.34 -3.03
C THR A 13 3.93 -16.51 -2.89
N GLY A 14 4.71 -16.32 -3.96
CA GLY A 14 6.18 -16.49 -3.95
C GLY A 14 6.66 -17.93 -3.75
N LYS A 15 5.76 -18.92 -3.83
CA LYS A 15 6.08 -20.35 -3.68
C LYS A 15 6.76 -20.95 -4.91
N SER A 16 6.64 -20.31 -6.05
CA SER A 16 7.38 -20.61 -7.27
C SER A 16 7.54 -19.34 -8.10
N LEU A 17 8.56 -19.29 -8.96
CA LEU A 17 8.72 -18.21 -9.94
C LEU A 17 8.36 -18.73 -11.34
N PRO A 18 7.78 -17.88 -12.21
CA PRO A 18 7.53 -18.24 -13.60
C PRO A 18 8.86 -18.43 -14.36
N THR A 19 8.89 -19.37 -15.32
CA THR A 19 10.00 -19.52 -16.27
C THR A 19 9.91 -18.50 -17.40
N THR A 20 11.01 -18.28 -18.13
CA THR A 20 11.06 -17.34 -19.26
C THR A 20 9.94 -17.57 -20.28
N ASP A 21 9.65 -18.83 -20.60
CA ASP A 21 8.56 -19.19 -21.54
C ASP A 21 7.17 -18.78 -21.00
N GLN A 22 6.98 -18.85 -19.68
CA GLN A 22 5.72 -18.45 -19.06
C GLN A 22 5.56 -16.94 -19.05
N ILE A 23 6.66 -16.18 -18.88
CA ILE A 23 6.65 -14.72 -18.95
C ILE A 23 6.41 -14.26 -20.40
N LEU A 24 7.00 -14.95 -21.39
CA LEU A 24 6.74 -14.69 -22.81
C LEU A 24 5.27 -14.92 -23.17
N LEU A 25 4.69 -16.03 -22.71
CA LEU A 25 3.28 -16.32 -22.94
C LEU A 25 2.36 -15.28 -22.26
N LEU A 26 2.73 -14.79 -21.06
CA LEU A 26 2.00 -13.72 -20.40
C LEU A 26 2.09 -12.40 -21.18
N SER A 27 3.24 -12.07 -21.75
CA SER A 27 3.43 -10.89 -22.61
C SER A 27 2.51 -10.93 -23.83
N GLU A 28 2.38 -12.10 -24.46
CA GLU A 28 1.47 -12.30 -25.60
C GLU A 28 -0.01 -12.26 -25.19
N ILE A 29 -0.39 -12.84 -24.04
CA ILE A 29 -1.78 -12.85 -23.56
C ILE A 29 -2.25 -11.46 -23.13
N PHE A 30 -1.38 -10.70 -22.46
CA PHE A 30 -1.71 -9.39 -21.90
C PHE A 30 -1.29 -8.22 -22.81
N ASP A 31 -0.78 -8.51 -24.02
CA ASP A 31 -0.27 -7.55 -25.00
C ASP A 31 0.62 -6.46 -24.37
N CYS A 32 1.55 -6.90 -23.52
CA CYS A 32 2.40 -6.01 -22.73
C CYS A 32 3.87 -6.41 -22.84
N SER A 33 4.78 -5.44 -22.71
CA SER A 33 6.23 -5.72 -22.80
C SER A 33 6.71 -6.58 -21.62
N LEU A 34 7.66 -7.48 -21.90
CA LEU A 34 8.38 -8.27 -20.88
C LEU A 34 9.01 -7.38 -19.80
N ASP A 35 9.52 -6.21 -20.19
CA ASP A 35 10.06 -5.22 -19.24
C ASP A 35 8.99 -4.75 -18.25
N THR A 36 7.74 -4.60 -18.69
CA THR A 36 6.61 -4.19 -17.85
C THR A 36 6.21 -5.31 -16.89
N LEU A 37 6.21 -6.56 -17.34
CA LEU A 37 5.95 -7.73 -16.49
C LEU A 37 7.03 -7.95 -15.43
N LEU A 38 8.30 -7.73 -15.80
CA LEU A 38 9.46 -7.94 -14.91
C LEU A 38 9.72 -6.79 -13.94
N LYS A 39 9.57 -5.54 -14.38
CA LYS A 39 9.82 -4.35 -13.54
C LYS A 39 8.63 -3.96 -12.68
N GLY A 40 7.45 -4.52 -12.96
CA GLY A 40 6.20 -4.10 -12.35
C GLY A 40 5.79 -2.68 -12.78
N ASP A 41 4.52 -2.34 -12.58
CA ASP A 41 4.06 -0.98 -12.83
C ASP A 41 4.53 -0.07 -11.66
N LYS A 42 5.68 0.60 -11.86
CA LYS A 42 6.23 1.56 -10.89
C LYS A 42 5.21 2.61 -10.47
N LYS A 43 4.25 2.94 -11.35
CA LYS A 43 3.16 3.87 -11.03
C LYS A 43 2.20 3.32 -9.99
N MET A 44 1.97 2.01 -9.95
CA MET A 44 1.17 1.39 -8.88
C MET A 44 1.92 1.38 -7.56
N GLU A 45 3.22 1.12 -7.58
CA GLU A 45 4.04 1.13 -6.36
C GLU A 45 4.15 2.55 -5.77
N GLU A 46 4.34 3.57 -6.61
CA GLU A 46 4.34 4.97 -6.20
C GLU A 46 2.99 5.42 -5.62
N LYS A 47 1.87 5.05 -6.26
CA LYS A 47 0.52 5.35 -5.74
C LYS A 47 0.26 4.68 -4.39
N ALA A 48 0.64 3.42 -4.23
CA ALA A 48 0.50 2.70 -2.97
C ALA A 48 1.36 3.32 -1.86
N LYS A 49 2.60 3.71 -2.17
CA LYS A 49 3.48 4.42 -1.24
C LYS A 49 2.93 5.77 -0.83
N HIS A 50 2.42 6.56 -1.79
CA HIS A 50 1.82 7.87 -1.53
C HIS A 50 0.58 7.76 -0.62
N GLU A 51 -0.31 6.80 -0.88
CA GLU A 51 -1.50 6.60 -0.05
C GLU A 51 -1.15 6.19 1.39
N ILE A 52 -0.10 5.36 1.55
CA ILE A 52 0.40 4.98 2.88
C ILE A 52 1.01 6.19 3.60
N ASP A 53 1.76 7.04 2.89
CA ASP A 53 2.40 8.23 3.44
C ASP A 53 1.37 9.29 3.88
N ASP A 54 0.35 9.56 3.06
CA ASP A 54 -0.76 10.46 3.40
C ASP A 54 -1.47 10.00 4.67
N LYS A 55 -1.77 8.70 4.78
CA LYS A 55 -2.38 8.12 5.98
C LYS A 55 -1.49 8.23 7.22
N ARG A 56 -0.16 8.11 7.07
CA ARG A 56 0.80 8.32 8.18
C ARG A 56 0.79 9.77 8.64
N THR A 57 0.83 10.71 7.70
CA THR A 57 0.80 12.16 7.98
C THR A 57 -0.50 12.54 8.70
N LEU A 58 -1.65 12.08 8.22
CA LEU A 58 -2.96 12.27 8.89
C LEU A 58 -2.98 11.70 10.32
N LYS A 59 -2.39 10.52 10.52
CA LYS A 59 -2.31 9.90 11.85
C LYS A 59 -1.44 10.70 12.81
N LEU A 60 -0.34 11.28 12.33
CA LEU A 60 0.54 12.13 13.14
C LEU A 60 -0.15 13.42 13.54
N ILE A 61 -0.82 14.13 12.63
CA ILE A 61 -1.53 15.38 12.98
C ILE A 61 -2.64 15.11 13.99
N TYR A 62 -3.38 14.01 13.86
CA TYR A 62 -4.43 13.66 14.81
C TYR A 62 -3.83 13.31 16.18
N LYS A 63 -2.74 12.54 16.21
CA LYS A 63 -2.05 12.17 17.44
C LYS A 63 -1.47 13.39 18.17
N VAL A 64 -0.84 14.30 17.44
CA VAL A 64 -0.26 15.54 17.97
C VAL A 64 -1.39 16.45 18.46
N GLY A 65 -2.40 16.71 17.63
CA GLY A 65 -3.55 17.56 17.98
C GLY A 65 -4.27 17.08 19.24
N TRP A 66 -4.58 15.78 19.33
CA TRP A 66 -5.25 15.18 20.49
C TRP A 66 -4.44 15.34 21.79
N GLY A 67 -3.11 15.26 21.71
CA GLY A 67 -2.20 15.49 22.84
C GLY A 67 -2.27 16.91 23.41
N PHE A 68 -2.59 17.91 22.58
CA PHE A 68 -2.77 19.30 23.01
C PHE A 68 -4.21 19.65 23.36
N ILE A 69 -5.19 19.08 22.66
CA ILE A 69 -6.62 19.38 22.84
C ILE A 69 -7.13 18.84 24.18
N ILE A 70 -6.77 17.61 24.58
CA ILE A 70 -7.22 17.04 25.87
C ILE A 70 -6.82 17.91 27.07
N PRO A 71 -5.53 18.26 27.28
CA PRO A 71 -5.13 19.05 28.45
C PRO A 71 -5.69 20.48 28.38
N PHE A 72 -5.85 21.04 27.18
CA PHE A 72 -6.48 22.35 27.01
C PHE A 72 -7.95 22.34 27.47
N LEU A 73 -8.73 21.33 27.08
CA LEU A 73 -10.12 21.20 27.53
C LEU A 73 -10.21 20.91 29.03
N PHE A 74 -9.30 20.10 29.57
CA PHE A 74 -9.25 19.80 31.00
C PHE A 74 -8.97 21.05 31.84
N THR A 75 -7.97 21.84 31.44
CA THR A 75 -7.60 23.09 32.14
C THR A 75 -8.71 24.13 32.05
N LEU A 76 -9.33 24.31 30.89
CA LEU A 76 -10.47 25.22 30.72
C LEU A 76 -11.65 24.84 31.63
N LYS A 77 -11.99 23.55 31.70
CA LYS A 77 -13.04 23.04 32.59
C LYS A 77 -12.71 23.29 34.08
N PHE A 78 -11.46 23.08 34.48
CA PHE A 78 -11.03 23.25 35.86
C PHE A 78 -11.16 24.71 36.33
N ILE A 79 -10.76 25.67 35.49
CA ILE A 79 -10.86 27.11 35.80
C ILE A 79 -12.34 27.53 35.94
N LEU A 80 -13.22 27.04 35.07
CA LEU A 80 -14.66 27.34 35.14
C LEU A 80 -15.32 26.75 36.41
N HIS A 81 -14.82 25.62 36.91
CA HIS A 81 -15.34 25.01 38.15
C HIS A 81 -14.86 25.72 39.42
N LEU A 82 -13.74 26.46 39.34
CA LEU A 82 -13.14 27.18 40.45
C LEU A 82 -13.82 28.55 40.71
N PHE A 83 -14.60 29.06 39.75
CA PHE A 83 -15.32 30.33 39.80
C PHE A 83 -16.83 30.08 39.94
#